data_AF-R7M4X8-F1
#
_entry.id   AF-R7M4X8-F1
#
_cell.length_a   1.000
_cell.length_b   1.000
_cell.length_c   1.000
_cell.angle_alpha   90.00
_cell.angle_beta   90.00
_cell.angle_gamma   90.00
#
_symmetry.space_group_name_H-M   'P 1'
#
loop_
_entity.id
_entity.type
_entity.pdbx_description
1 polymer ?
#
loop_
_entity_poly.entity_id
_entity_poly.type
_entity_poly.pdbx_seq_one_letter_code
_entity_poly.pdbx_strand_id
1 'polypeptide(L)'
;MGDTITDPDIRLFVTLSRFDLVFYQKYYVNKKRLVDYPNLWNYAKDLYSNPAFGGNTDFDSMRKRFYYVDHTPYEDFPRIVPKGPDMSIWEEPNDRAEKFGK
;
A
#
# COMPACT_ATOMS: atom_id res chain seq x y z
N MET A 1 12.21 0.42 15.41
CA MET A 1 13.11 1.55 15.09
C MET A 1 14.53 1.02 15.10
N GLY A 2 15.31 1.32 14.08
CA GLY A 2 16.55 0.59 13.81
C GLY A 2 16.24 -0.76 13.18
N ASP A 3 16.84 -1.83 13.69
CA ASP A 3 16.84 -3.15 13.06
C ASP A 3 15.60 -4.01 13.38
N THR A 4 14.63 -3.48 14.14
CA THR A 4 13.44 -4.21 14.57
C THR A 4 12.14 -3.50 14.20
N ILE A 5 11.13 -4.30 13.87
CA ILE A 5 9.75 -3.85 13.64
C ILE A 5 9.17 -3.30 14.95
N THR A 6 8.54 -2.14 14.87
CA THR A 6 7.93 -1.41 15.98
C THR A 6 6.58 -0.82 15.58
N ASP A 7 5.87 -0.24 16.54
CA ASP A 7 4.56 0.39 16.33
C ASP A 7 4.51 1.42 15.16
N PRO A 8 5.52 2.29 14.96
CA PRO A 8 5.55 3.18 13.79
C PRO A 8 5.51 2.43 12.45
N ASP A 9 6.17 1.28 12.35
CA ASP A 9 6.21 0.48 11.13
C ASP A 9 4.80 -0.06 10.80
N ILE A 10 4.07 -0.49 11.83
CA ILE A 10 2.68 -0.95 11.72
C ILE A 10 1.78 0.19 11.22
N ARG A 11 1.85 1.36 11.85
CA ARG A 11 1.04 2.53 11.48
C ARG A 11 1.34 3.00 10.05
N LEU A 12 2.61 2.98 9.66
CA LEU A 12 3.04 3.41 8.34
C LEU A 12 2.57 2.41 7.27
N PHE A 13 2.72 1.11 7.50
CA PHE A 13 2.33 0.06 6.56
C PHE A 13 0.85 0.17 6.13
N VAL A 14 -0.05 0.45 7.06
CA VAL A 14 -1.47 0.65 6.77
C VAL A 14 -1.69 1.77 5.75
N THR A 15 -0.87 2.82 5.79
CA THR A 15 -0.93 3.92 4.82
C THR A 15 -0.30 3.50 3.49
N LEU A 16 0.88 2.87 3.52
CA LEU A 16 1.60 2.44 2.31
C LEU A 16 0.81 1.43 1.47
N SER A 17 0.18 0.44 2.11
CA SER A 17 -0.64 -0.59 1.45
C SER A 17 -1.83 -0.03 0.66
N ARG A 18 -2.31 1.16 1.00
CA ARG A 18 -3.43 1.84 0.33
C ARG A 18 -2.99 2.89 -0.68
N PHE A 19 -1.70 3.22 -0.72
CA PHE A 19 -1.21 4.42 -1.39
C PHE A 19 -1.46 4.40 -2.90
N ASP A 20 -0.89 3.43 -3.63
CA ASP A 20 -1.07 3.34 -5.09
C ASP A 20 -2.45 2.84 -5.49
N LEU A 21 -3.06 2.02 -4.63
CA LEU A 21 -4.38 1.43 -4.85
C LEU A 21 -5.51 2.46 -4.76
N VAL A 22 -5.39 3.43 -3.84
CA VAL A 22 -6.47 4.36 -3.51
C VAL A 22 -5.96 5.79 -3.54
N PHE A 23 -5.03 6.14 -2.65
CA PHE A 23 -4.74 7.54 -2.34
C PHE A 23 -4.18 8.31 -3.53
N TYR A 24 -3.29 7.68 -4.31
CA TYR A 24 -2.67 8.25 -5.49
C TYR A 24 -3.71 8.80 -6.48
N GLN A 25 -4.78 8.03 -6.76
CA GLN A 25 -5.82 8.46 -7.70
C GLN A 25 -6.95 9.23 -7.02
N LYS A 26 -7.43 8.74 -5.87
CA LYS A 26 -8.63 9.26 -5.20
C LYS A 26 -8.41 10.60 -4.50
N TYR A 27 -7.25 10.78 -3.87
CA TYR A 27 -6.94 11.98 -3.09
C TYR A 27 -5.92 12.89 -3.76
N TYR A 28 -5.60 12.62 -5.04
CA TYR A 28 -4.70 13.44 -5.85
C TYR A 28 -3.30 13.65 -5.24
N VAL A 29 -2.87 12.78 -4.33
CA VAL A 29 -1.49 12.76 -3.79
C VAL A 29 -0.54 12.10 -4.78
N ASN A 30 -0.49 12.64 -6.00
CA ASN A 30 -0.08 11.93 -7.20
C ASN A 30 1.29 12.36 -7.77
N LYS A 31 2.14 13.02 -6.98
CA LYS A 31 3.50 13.42 -7.40
C LYS A 31 4.31 12.24 -7.96
N LYS A 32 4.26 11.11 -7.26
CA LYS A 32 4.84 9.81 -7.64
C LYS A 32 4.08 8.70 -6.92
N ARG A 33 4.05 7.50 -7.50
CA ARG A 33 3.50 6.30 -6.84
C ARG A 33 4.47 5.79 -5.78
N LEU A 34 3.99 4.97 -4.86
CA LEU A 34 4.83 4.27 -3.88
C LEU A 34 5.90 3.43 -4.58
N VAL A 35 5.53 2.70 -5.64
CA VAL A 35 6.49 1.88 -6.43
C VAL A 35 7.65 2.70 -7.02
N ASP A 36 7.48 4.01 -7.21
CA ASP A 36 8.50 4.91 -7.76
C ASP A 36 9.50 5.41 -6.70
N TYR A 37 9.34 5.00 -5.42
CA TYR A 37 10.26 5.29 -4.31
C TYR A 37 10.97 4.01 -3.85
N PRO A 38 12.18 3.70 -4.34
CA PRO A 38 12.80 2.39 -4.13
C PRO A 38 12.92 1.97 -2.66
N ASN A 39 13.35 2.88 -1.77
CA ASN A 39 13.50 2.56 -0.35
C ASN A 39 12.15 2.34 0.35
N LEU A 40 11.14 3.17 0.05
CA LEU A 40 9.80 3.02 0.65
C LEU A 40 9.08 1.81 0.10
N TRP A 41 9.23 1.53 -1.20
CA TRP A 41 8.61 0.40 -1.84
C TRP A 41 9.17 -0.92 -1.32
N ASN A 42 10.50 -1.06 -1.30
CA ASN A 42 11.12 -2.28 -0.77
C ASN A 42 10.87 -2.44 0.73
N TYR A 43 10.77 -1.35 1.50
CA TYR A 43 10.35 -1.40 2.90
C TYR A 43 8.88 -1.86 3.05
N ALA A 44 7.96 -1.39 2.20
CA ALA A 44 6.57 -1.85 2.23
C ALA A 44 6.44 -3.34 1.89
N LYS A 45 7.20 -3.81 0.88
CA LYS A 45 7.26 -5.22 0.49
C LYS A 45 7.88 -6.11 1.55
N ASP A 46 8.93 -5.64 2.23
CA ASP A 46 9.57 -6.33 3.36
C ASP A 46 8.56 -6.56 4.49
N LEU A 47 7.82 -5.52 4.88
CA LEU A 47 6.72 -5.69 5.83
C LEU A 47 5.61 -6.60 5.31
N TYR A 48 5.17 -6.42 4.06
CA TYR A 48 4.11 -7.25 3.46
C TYR A 48 4.47 -8.74 3.43
N SER A 49 5.74 -9.08 3.18
CA SER A 49 6.23 -10.47 3.18
C SER A 49 6.12 -11.16 4.54
N ASN A 50 5.99 -10.40 5.63
CA ASN A 50 5.69 -10.95 6.94
C ASN A 50 4.20 -11.35 7.01
N PRO A 51 3.86 -12.61 7.36
CA PRO A 51 2.48 -13.08 7.42
C PRO A 51 1.55 -12.25 8.30
N ALA A 52 2.07 -11.61 9.35
CA ALA A 52 1.28 -10.73 10.23
C ALA A 52 0.76 -9.47 9.51
N PHE A 53 1.40 -9.06 8.41
CA PHE A 53 1.03 -7.90 7.61
C PHE A 53 0.32 -8.34 6.33
N GLY A 54 0.99 -9.12 5.47
CA GLY A 54 0.44 -9.56 4.18
C GLY A 54 -0.82 -10.41 4.35
N GLY A 55 -0.83 -11.31 5.32
CA GLY A 55 -1.98 -12.17 5.63
C GLY A 55 -3.24 -11.41 6.09
N ASN A 56 -3.09 -10.13 6.47
CA ASN A 56 -4.18 -9.25 6.89
C ASN A 56 -4.49 -8.14 5.88
N THR A 57 -3.96 -8.23 4.65
CA THR A 57 -4.06 -7.20 3.63
C THR A 57 -4.90 -7.69 2.43
N ASP A 58 -6.19 -7.34 2.42
CA ASP A 58 -7.08 -7.63 1.29
C ASP A 58 -7.27 -6.39 0.40
N PHE A 59 -6.60 -6.38 -0.75
CA PHE A 59 -6.65 -5.28 -1.72
C PHE A 59 -8.01 -5.12 -2.40
N ASP A 60 -8.78 -6.19 -2.60
CA ASP A 60 -10.10 -6.11 -3.20
C ASP A 60 -11.11 -5.47 -2.22
N SER A 61 -11.09 -5.92 -0.97
CA SER A 61 -11.89 -5.33 0.11
C SER A 61 -11.55 -3.87 0.34
N MET A 62 -10.26 -3.51 0.35
CA MET A 62 -9.83 -2.11 0.45
C MET A 62 -10.39 -1.28 -0.71
N ARG A 63 -10.23 -1.73 -1.94
CA ARG A 63 -10.72 -1.01 -3.12
C ARG A 63 -12.24 -0.80 -3.06
N LYS A 64 -13.01 -1.84 -2.72
CA LYS A 64 -14.47 -1.74 -2.53
C LYS A 64 -14.83 -0.72 -1.45
N ARG A 65 -14.15 -0.75 -0.30
CA ARG A 65 -14.40 0.18 0.80
C ARG A 65 -14.24 1.63 0.35
N PHE A 66 -13.18 1.95 -0.38
CA PHE A 66 -12.88 3.33 -0.77
C PHE A 66 -13.63 3.83 -2.01
N TYR A 67 -14.01 2.97 -2.96
CA TYR A 67 -14.67 3.41 -4.20
C TYR A 67 -16.18 3.15 -4.24
N TYR A 68 -16.70 2.24 -3.41
CA TYR A 68 -18.13 1.87 -3.42
C TYR A 68 -18.88 2.26 -2.14
N VAL A 69 -18.26 2.04 -0.98
CA VAL A 69 -18.92 2.20 0.35
C VAL A 69 -18.66 3.57 0.98
N ASP A 70 -17.69 4.33 0.48
CA ASP A 70 -17.33 5.62 1.07
C ASP A 70 -18.51 6.62 1.07
N HIS A 71 -18.55 7.48 2.09
CA HIS A 71 -19.49 8.57 2.26
C HIS A 71 -19.17 9.78 1.37
N THR A 72 -18.27 9.64 0.39
CA THR A 72 -18.02 10.67 -0.62
C THR A 72 -19.32 10.91 -1.40
N PRO A 73 -19.79 12.17 -1.50
CA PRO A 73 -20.93 12.53 -2.32
C PRO A 73 -20.80 11.97 -3.73
N TYR A 74 -21.90 11.47 -4.30
CA TYR A 74 -21.89 10.86 -5.64
C TYR A 74 -21.41 11.83 -6.73
N GLU A 75 -21.66 13.11 -6.53
CA GLU A 75 -21.27 14.21 -7.41
C GLU A 75 -19.75 14.47 -7.46
N ASP A 76 -19.00 14.07 -6.43
CA ASP A 76 -17.56 14.29 -6.34
C ASP A 76 -16.74 13.19 -7.03
N PHE A 77 -17.30 11.98 -7.17
CA PHE A 77 -16.66 10.90 -7.91
C PHE A 77 -17.70 9.88 -8.42
N PRO A 78 -17.69 9.55 -9.73
CA PRO A 78 -18.50 8.44 -10.20
C PRO A 78 -18.07 7.18 -9.45
N ARG A 79 -19.02 6.36 -8.97
CA ARG A 79 -18.77 5.11 -8.22
C ARG A 79 -18.17 4.00 -9.08
N ILE A 80 -17.11 4.35 -9.81
CA ILE A 80 -16.31 3.51 -10.67
C ILE A 80 -15.15 2.99 -9.83
N VAL A 81 -15.01 1.68 -9.83
CA VAL A 81 -13.94 0.97 -9.12
C VAL A 81 -12.79 0.72 -10.10
N PRO A 82 -11.63 1.39 -9.96
CA PRO A 82 -10.50 1.16 -10.86
C PRO A 82 -9.99 -0.27 -10.71
N LYS A 83 -9.82 -1.02 -11.80
CA LYS A 83 -9.28 -2.40 -11.72
C LYS A 83 -7.79 -2.44 -11.39
N GLY A 84 -7.04 -1.40 -11.76
CA GLY A 84 -5.62 -1.27 -11.43
C GLY A 84 -5.38 -0.74 -10.01
N PRO A 85 -4.10 -0.62 -9.60
CA PRO A 85 -2.95 -1.27 -10.21
C PRO A 85 -2.98 -2.81 -10.02
N ASP A 86 -2.11 -3.53 -10.73
CA ASP A 86 -1.86 -4.95 -10.47
C ASP A 86 -1.15 -5.09 -9.10
N MET A 87 -1.75 -5.88 -8.21
CA MET A 87 -1.24 -6.06 -6.85
C MET A 87 -0.32 -7.26 -6.71
N SER A 88 -0.15 -8.08 -7.76
CA SER A 88 0.82 -9.18 -7.79
C SER A 88 2.25 -8.69 -7.53
N ILE A 89 2.53 -7.43 -7.84
CA ILE A 89 3.82 -6.76 -7.61
C ILE A 89 4.26 -6.72 -6.13
N TRP A 90 3.33 -6.89 -5.18
CA TRP A 90 3.65 -6.95 -3.76
C TRP A 90 4.36 -8.25 -3.37
N GLU A 91 4.17 -9.32 -4.15
CA GLU A 91 4.80 -10.63 -3.96
C GLU A 91 6.21 -10.68 -4.58
N GLU A 92 6.63 -9.65 -5.32
CA GLU A 92 7.97 -9.59 -5.89
C GLU A 92 9.04 -9.41 -4.82
N PRO A 93 10.23 -10.03 -4.97
CA PRO A 93 11.31 -9.94 -3.98
C PRO A 93 11.71 -8.48 -3.71
N ASN A 94 12.04 -8.19 -2.45
CA ASN A 94 12.58 -6.90 -2.02
C ASN A 94 14.10 -7.02 -1.76
N ASP A 95 14.80 -5.88 -1.69
CA ASP A 95 16.25 -5.80 -1.53
C ASP A 95 16.72 -5.45 -0.10
N ARG A 96 15.81 -5.46 0.88
CA ARG A 96 16.09 -4.95 2.23
C ARG A 96 17.08 -5.82 2.98
N ALA A 97 16.92 -7.14 2.89
CA ALA A 97 17.83 -8.09 3.53
C ALA A 97 19.26 -7.99 2.98
N GLU A 98 19.42 -7.76 1.67
CA GLU A 98 20.74 -7.58 1.05
C GLU A 98 21.39 -6.26 1.49
N LYS A 99 20.62 -5.16 1.51
CA LYS A 99 21.15 -3.82 1.81
C LYS A 99 21.42 -3.57 3.29
N PHE A 100 20.63 -4.18 4.16
CA PHE A 100 20.60 -3.87 5.60
C PHE A 100 20.71 -5.10 6.50
N GLY A 101 20.85 -6.30 5.92
CA GLY A 101 21.16 -7.51 6.67
C GLY A 101 22.53 -7.38 7.35
N LYS A 102 22.62 -7.92 8.57
CA LYS A 102 23.90 -8.07 9.29
C LYS A 102 24.54 -9.41 8.94
#